data_AF-J3MHC6-F1
#
_entry.id   AF-J3MHC6-F1
#
_cell.length_a   1.000
_cell.length_b   1.000
_cell.length_c   1.000
_cell.angle_alpha   90.00
_cell.angle_beta   90.00
_cell.angle_gamma   90.00
#
_symmetry.space_group_name_H-M   'P 1'
#
loop_
_entity.id
_entity.type
_entity.pdbx_description
1 polymer ?
#
loop_
_entity_poly.entity_id
_entity_poly.type
_entity_poly.pdbx_seq_one_letter_code
_entity_poly.pdbx_strand_id
1 'polypeptide(L)'
;MWPMSEKVKYSLVEAIKSNGIFEGTKIYTHVNLSVVAKNGPKKNATKVLVFAELLHVGDRPNAMALTSFHLLDEKKQLAGCRHLAQNSFGNKDKDMNHCYACTDVIKHPDGARYKAGHFVAMSYYYED
;
A
#
# COMPACT_ATOMS: atom_id res chain seq x y z
N MET A 1 19.10 28.87 15.80
CA MET A 1 17.92 28.66 14.93
C MET A 1 17.25 27.37 15.35
N TRP A 2 16.01 27.44 15.83
CA TRP A 2 15.21 26.25 16.17
C TRP A 2 14.66 25.62 14.87
N PRO A 3 14.54 24.28 14.76
CA PRO A 3 13.96 23.68 13.57
C PRO A 3 12.49 24.08 13.49
N MET A 4 12.07 24.51 12.29
CA MET A 4 10.67 24.78 12.00
C MET A 4 9.83 23.59 12.42
N SER A 5 8.80 23.82 13.25
CA SER A 5 7.79 22.82 13.52
C SER A 5 7.28 22.30 12.17
N GLU A 6 7.48 21.01 11.87
CA GLU A 6 6.85 20.41 10.70
C GLU A 6 5.34 20.56 10.90
N LYS A 7 4.74 21.51 10.18
CA LYS A 7 3.30 21.72 10.24
C LYS A 7 2.66 20.48 9.65
N VAL A 8 2.15 19.62 10.51
CA VAL A 8 1.40 18.43 10.13
C VAL A 8 0.25 18.85 9.22
N LYS A 9 0.35 18.49 7.93
CA LYS A 9 -0.59 18.95 6.89
C LYS A 9 -1.89 18.15 6.88
N TYR A 10 -1.85 16.91 7.36
CA TYR A 10 -2.94 15.96 7.29
C TYR A 10 -3.17 15.28 8.64
N SER A 11 -4.43 14.97 8.95
CA SER A 11 -4.81 14.06 10.04
C SER A 11 -5.20 12.72 9.44
N LEU A 12 -4.74 11.63 10.06
CA LEU A 12 -5.22 10.29 9.76
C LEU A 12 -6.68 10.15 10.22
N VAL A 13 -7.52 9.57 9.38
CA VAL A 13 -8.91 9.21 9.71
C VAL A 13 -9.02 7.70 9.87
N GLU A 14 -8.58 6.95 8.86
CA GLU A 14 -8.64 5.48 8.87
C GLU A 14 -7.44 4.90 8.13
N ALA A 15 -7.11 3.65 8.48
CA ALA A 15 -6.06 2.89 7.84
C ALA A 15 -6.54 1.46 7.59
N ILE A 16 -6.39 0.99 6.36
CA ILE A 16 -6.67 -0.39 5.96
C ILE A 16 -5.34 -0.98 5.51
N LYS A 17 -4.86 -2.01 6.22
CA LYS A 17 -3.63 -2.73 5.86
C LYS A 17 -3.96 -4.03 5.14
N SER A 18 -3.11 -4.41 4.19
CA SER A 18 -3.08 -5.76 3.63
C SER A 18 -2.44 -6.75 4.60
N ASN A 19 -2.48 -8.02 4.24
CA ASN A 19 -1.61 -9.05 4.80
C ASN A 19 -0.14 -8.81 4.38
N GLY A 20 0.77 -9.54 5.02
CA GLY A 20 2.20 -9.52 4.68
C GLY A 20 2.44 -10.10 3.28
N ILE A 21 3.22 -9.39 2.48
CA ILE A 21 3.57 -9.75 1.11
C ILE A 21 5.04 -10.20 1.10
N PHE A 22 5.27 -11.48 0.80
CA PHE A 22 6.61 -12.06 0.77
C PHE A 22 7.22 -11.89 -0.62
N GLU A 23 8.33 -11.16 -0.71
CA GLU A 23 9.09 -10.96 -1.95
C GLU A 23 10.56 -11.28 -1.69
N GLY A 24 10.96 -12.52 -2.01
CA GLY A 24 12.26 -13.07 -1.63
C GLY A 24 12.38 -13.19 -0.10
N THR A 25 13.43 -12.60 0.47
CA THR A 25 13.66 -12.58 1.93
C THR A 25 13.00 -11.37 2.63
N LYS A 26 12.23 -10.56 1.90
CA LYS A 26 11.65 -9.32 2.40
C LYS A 26 10.15 -9.47 2.57
N ILE A 27 9.62 -8.83 3.62
CA ILE A 27 8.19 -8.78 3.90
C ILE A 27 7.73 -7.35 3.73
N TYR A 28 6.75 -7.15 2.85
CA TYR A 28 6.13 -5.87 2.60
C TYR A 28 4.69 -5.85 3.11
N THR A 29 4.12 -4.67 3.24
CA THR A 29 2.70 -4.47 3.54
C THR A 29 2.21 -3.26 2.77
N HIS A 30 1.06 -3.41 2.12
CA HIS A 30 0.38 -2.31 1.46
C HIS A 30 -0.67 -1.74 2.39
N VAL A 31 -0.75 -0.42 2.47
CA VAL A 31 -1.67 0.29 3.35
C VAL A 31 -2.41 1.35 2.55
N ASN A 32 -3.72 1.42 2.76
CA ASN A 32 -4.51 2.58 2.40
C ASN A 32 -4.78 3.43 3.63
N LEU A 33 -4.48 4.72 3.54
CA LEU A 33 -4.75 5.71 4.57
C LEU A 33 -5.78 6.70 4.02
N SER A 34 -6.89 6.90 4.73
CA SER A 34 -7.74 8.06 4.48
C SER A 34 -7.30 9.18 5.40
N VAL A 35 -7.00 10.33 4.81
CA VAL A 35 -6.51 11.50 5.54
C VAL A 35 -7.37 12.71 5.23
N VAL A 36 -7.44 13.65 6.17
CA VAL A 36 -8.09 14.95 5.98
C VAL A 36 -7.07 16.07 6.16
N ALA A 37 -7.11 17.08 5.30
CA ALA A 37 -6.24 18.24 5.45
C ALA A 37 -6.61 19.02 6.73
N LYS A 38 -5.64 19.26 7.62
CA LYS A 38 -5.88 19.98 8.88
C LYS A 38 -6.30 21.44 8.67
N ASN A 39 -5.86 22.06 7.57
CA ASN A 39 -6.04 23.48 7.28
C ASN A 39 -6.94 23.73 6.04
N GLY A 40 -7.71 22.74 5.59
CA GLY A 40 -8.66 22.90 4.47
C GLY A 40 -9.94 23.65 4.90
N PRO A 41 -10.80 24.07 3.95
CA PRO A 41 -12.08 24.70 4.27
C PRO A 41 -12.91 23.81 5.20
N LYS A 42 -13.17 24.29 6.44
CA LYS A 42 -13.83 23.52 7.52
C LYS A 42 -15.20 22.92 7.17
N LYS A 43 -15.86 23.40 6.11
CA LYS A 43 -17.20 22.94 5.72
C LYS A 43 -17.19 21.73 4.77
N ASN A 44 -16.07 21.40 4.11
CA ASN A 44 -15.96 20.30 3.15
C ASN A 44 -14.53 19.71 3.19
N ALA A 45 -14.09 19.19 4.33
CA ALA A 45 -12.79 18.51 4.38
C ALA A 45 -12.87 17.21 3.56
N THR A 46 -12.49 17.29 2.28
CA THR A 46 -12.46 16.15 1.37
C THR A 46 -11.48 15.12 1.94
N LYS A 47 -11.99 13.91 2.24
CA LYS A 47 -11.13 12.77 2.55
C LYS A 47 -10.25 12.50 1.33
N VAL A 48 -8.97 12.28 1.57
CA VAL A 48 -8.00 11.92 0.54
C VAL A 48 -7.51 10.52 0.84
N LEU A 49 -7.64 9.64 -0.14
CA LEU A 49 -7.09 8.28 -0.07
C LEU A 49 -5.61 8.31 -0.45
N VAL A 50 -4.81 7.55 0.28
CA VAL A 50 -3.37 7.46 0.11
C VAL A 50 -2.97 6.00 0.13
N PHE A 51 -2.11 5.60 -0.79
CA PHE A 51 -1.41 4.33 -0.76
C PHE A 51 -0.02 4.49 -0.15
N ALA A 52 0.38 3.52 0.67
CA ALA A 52 1.75 3.38 1.15
C ALA A 52 2.21 1.92 1.05
N GLU A 53 3.45 1.72 0.62
CA GLU A 53 4.16 0.45 0.74
C GLU A 53 5.17 0.56 1.89
N LEU A 54 5.13 -0.42 2.79
CA LEU A 54 6.00 -0.53 3.94
C LEU A 54 6.81 -1.81 3.86
N LEU A 55 8.14 -1.72 3.99
CA LEU A 55 9.04 -2.84 4.16
C LEU A 55 9.26 -3.08 5.66
N HIS A 56 9.07 -4.32 6.13
CA HIS A 56 9.44 -4.72 7.48
C HIS A 56 10.97 -4.76 7.60
N VAL A 57 11.52 -4.05 8.59
CA VAL A 57 12.96 -3.87 8.76
C VAL A 57 13.43 -4.36 10.14
N GLY A 58 14.33 -5.34 10.13
CA GLY A 58 14.90 -5.93 11.33
C GLY A 58 13.93 -6.81 12.12
N ASP A 59 14.37 -7.27 13.28
CA ASP A 59 13.63 -8.26 14.09
C ASP A 59 12.62 -7.65 15.06
N ARG A 60 12.50 -6.31 15.06
CA ARG A 60 11.60 -5.62 15.98
C ARG A 60 10.17 -5.66 15.46
N PRO A 61 9.18 -6.07 16.27
CA PRO A 61 7.79 -5.98 15.87
C PRO A 61 7.44 -4.53 15.55
N ASN A 62 6.86 -4.30 14.37
CA ASN A 62 6.43 -3.00 13.82
C ASN A 62 7.54 -2.06 13.32
N ALA A 63 8.79 -2.48 13.24
CA ALA A 63 9.81 -1.68 12.57
C ALA A 63 9.57 -1.72 11.06
N MET A 64 9.11 -0.61 10.48
CA MET A 64 8.74 -0.50 9.08
C MET A 64 9.40 0.70 8.42
N ALA A 65 9.93 0.50 7.22
CA ALA A 65 10.47 1.55 6.36
C ALA A 65 9.48 1.83 5.23
N LEU A 66 9.16 3.11 5.01
CA LEU A 66 8.34 3.55 3.88
C LEU A 66 9.12 3.40 2.58
N THR A 67 8.60 2.63 1.63
CA THR A 67 9.23 2.40 0.33
C THR A 67 8.47 3.03 -0.83
N SER A 68 7.17 3.29 -0.65
CA SER A 68 6.33 4.00 -1.63
C SER A 68 5.22 4.77 -0.92
N PHE A 69 4.83 5.93 -1.47
CA PHE A 69 3.75 6.77 -0.94
C PHE A 69 3.10 7.59 -2.04
N HIS A 70 1.79 7.41 -2.24
CA HIS A 70 1.05 8.05 -3.33
C HIS A 70 -0.35 8.48 -2.91
N LEU A 71 -0.68 9.72 -3.26
CA LEU A 71 -2.07 10.19 -3.26
C LEU A 71 -2.83 9.47 -4.37
N LEU A 72 -4.02 9.00 -4.05
CA LEU A 72 -4.85 8.20 -4.92
C LEU A 72 -5.99 9.05 -5.49
N ASP A 73 -6.12 9.07 -6.81
CA ASP A 73 -7.32 9.59 -7.49
C ASP A 73 -8.36 8.48 -7.55
N GLU A 74 -9.45 8.62 -6.80
CA GLU A 74 -10.55 7.64 -6.70
C GLU A 74 -11.13 7.26 -8.07
N LYS A 75 -11.07 8.16 -9.06
CA LYS A 75 -11.63 7.91 -10.40
C LYS A 75 -10.74 7.07 -11.31
N LYS A 76 -9.48 6.81 -10.91
CA LYS A 76 -8.47 6.11 -11.73
C LYS A 76 -7.78 4.97 -11.00
N GLN A 77 -8.30 4.53 -9.85
CA GLN A 77 -7.65 3.50 -9.03
C GLN A 77 -7.65 2.13 -9.71
N LEU A 78 -6.47 1.52 -9.79
CA LEU A 78 -6.31 0.09 -9.98
C LEU A 78 -6.40 -0.56 -8.60
N ALA A 79 -7.31 -1.52 -8.43
CA ALA A 79 -7.41 -2.29 -7.19
C ALA A 79 -6.49 -3.51 -7.26
N GLY A 80 -6.26 -4.19 -6.13
CA GLY A 80 -5.56 -5.48 -6.15
C GLY A 80 -6.33 -6.53 -6.97
N CYS A 81 -5.59 -7.45 -7.60
CA CYS A 81 -6.10 -8.47 -8.51
C CYS A 81 -5.98 -9.89 -7.94
N ARG A 82 -5.98 -10.07 -6.61
CA ARG A 82 -5.81 -11.40 -5.95
C ARG A 82 -6.67 -12.50 -6.55
N HIS A 83 -7.94 -12.23 -6.88
CA HIS A 83 -8.85 -13.23 -7.44
C HIS A 83 -8.55 -13.64 -8.90
N LEU A 84 -7.69 -12.89 -9.59
CA LEU A 84 -7.23 -13.18 -10.96
C LEU A 84 -5.83 -13.82 -10.97
N ALA A 85 -5.23 -14.08 -9.80
CA ALA A 85 -3.97 -14.78 -9.73
C ALA A 85 -4.14 -16.20 -10.30
N GLN A 86 -3.45 -16.49 -11.41
CA GLN A 86 -3.40 -17.83 -11.98
C GLN A 86 -2.40 -18.72 -11.22
N ASN A 87 -2.56 -20.03 -11.31
CA ASN A 87 -1.64 -21.00 -10.72
C ASN A 87 -0.32 -21.04 -11.51
N SER A 88 0.56 -20.08 -11.23
CA SER A 88 1.87 -19.99 -11.89
C SER A 88 2.97 -20.07 -10.85
N PHE A 89 3.74 -21.17 -10.89
CA PHE A 89 4.92 -21.38 -10.04
C PHE A 89 6.18 -21.10 -10.87
N GLY A 90 6.42 -19.83 -11.18
CA GLY A 90 7.57 -19.42 -11.98
C GLY A 90 7.99 -17.98 -11.74
N ASN A 91 9.29 -17.74 -11.57
CA ASN A 91 9.86 -16.38 -11.55
C ASN A 91 9.66 -15.62 -12.88
N LYS A 92 9.20 -16.30 -13.94
CA LYS A 92 8.90 -15.72 -15.25
C LYS A 92 7.54 -15.03 -15.29
N ASP A 93 6.70 -15.24 -14.28
CA ASP A 93 5.32 -14.72 -14.21
C ASP A 93 5.23 -13.50 -13.28
N LYS A 94 6.25 -12.64 -13.34
CA LYS A 94 6.24 -11.35 -12.65
C LYS A 94 5.59 -10.31 -13.54
N ASP A 95 4.46 -9.77 -13.10
CA ASP A 95 3.78 -8.67 -13.76
C ASP A 95 3.87 -7.40 -12.90
N MET A 96 4.69 -6.47 -13.37
CA MET A 96 4.94 -5.19 -12.70
C MET A 96 3.76 -4.21 -12.79
N ASN A 97 2.67 -4.53 -13.49
CA ASN A 97 1.54 -3.61 -13.65
C ASN A 97 0.48 -3.79 -12.56
N HIS A 98 0.39 -4.97 -11.94
CA HIS A 98 -0.68 -5.31 -11.00
C HIS A 98 -0.13 -5.84 -9.66
N CYS A 99 -0.92 -5.67 -8.61
CA CYS A 99 -0.71 -6.33 -7.33
C CYS A 99 -1.62 -7.54 -7.23
N TYR A 100 -1.05 -8.74 -7.23
CA TYR A 100 -1.79 -10.00 -7.07
C TYR A 100 -1.87 -10.46 -5.60
N ALA A 101 -1.13 -9.80 -4.69
CA ALA A 101 -1.18 -10.12 -3.27
C ALA A 101 -2.41 -9.51 -2.56
N CYS A 102 -2.89 -8.36 -3.04
CA CYS A 102 -4.01 -7.65 -2.45
C CYS A 102 -5.34 -7.95 -3.15
N THR A 103 -6.44 -7.98 -2.39
CA THR A 103 -7.80 -7.95 -2.95
C THR A 103 -8.13 -6.56 -3.48
N ASP A 104 -9.33 -6.42 -4.03
CA ASP A 104 -9.87 -5.16 -4.51
C ASP A 104 -10.14 -4.13 -3.40
N VAL A 105 -10.10 -4.54 -2.13
CA VAL A 105 -10.23 -3.67 -0.95
C VAL A 105 -9.09 -2.66 -0.87
N ILE A 106 -7.84 -3.10 -1.13
CA ILE A 106 -6.68 -2.22 -1.15
C ILE A 106 -6.54 -1.61 -2.54
N LYS A 107 -6.60 -0.28 -2.62
CA LYS A 107 -6.43 0.48 -3.85
C LYS A 107 -4.96 0.85 -4.04
N HIS A 108 -4.48 0.76 -5.28
CA HIS A 108 -3.08 0.91 -5.63
C HIS A 108 -2.90 2.02 -6.68
N PRO A 109 -1.72 2.66 -6.69
CA PRO A 109 -1.25 3.34 -7.88
C PRO A 109 -0.84 2.30 -8.95
N ASP A 110 -0.35 2.78 -10.09
CA ASP A 110 0.28 1.92 -11.10
C ASP A 110 1.33 0.97 -10.48
N GLY A 111 1.36 -0.29 -10.94
CA GLY A 111 2.20 -1.33 -10.38
C GLY A 111 3.69 -0.99 -10.33
N ALA A 112 4.21 -0.22 -11.29
CA ALA A 112 5.62 0.15 -11.32
C ALA A 112 6.02 1.11 -10.18
N ARG A 113 5.07 1.59 -9.38
CA ARG A 113 5.28 2.56 -8.28
C ARG A 113 5.46 1.90 -6.91
N TYR A 114 5.35 0.58 -6.82
CA TYR A 114 5.68 -0.18 -5.62
C TYR A 114 6.49 -1.42 -6.02
N LYS A 115 7.00 -2.15 -5.03
CA LYS A 115 7.97 -3.22 -5.24
C LYS A 115 7.36 -4.61 -5.11
N ALA A 116 6.38 -4.76 -4.23
CA ALA A 116 5.92 -6.06 -3.78
C ALA A 116 4.55 -6.45 -4.36
N GLY A 117 4.35 -7.76 -4.51
CA GLY A 117 3.03 -8.32 -4.86
C GLY A 117 2.81 -8.48 -6.36
N HIS A 118 3.87 -8.43 -7.15
CA HIS A 118 3.85 -8.60 -8.61
C HIS A 118 3.94 -10.06 -9.07
N PHE A 119 4.08 -11.02 -8.14
CA PHE A 119 4.06 -12.44 -8.48
C PHE A 119 2.64 -12.96 -8.56
N VAL A 120 2.31 -13.57 -9.71
CA VAL A 120 1.06 -14.29 -9.96
C VAL A 120 1.14 -15.65 -9.28
N ALA A 121 1.04 -15.68 -7.96
CA ALA A 121 1.07 -16.92 -7.17
C ALA A 121 0.02 -16.88 -6.05
N MET A 122 -0.74 -17.97 -5.89
CA MET A 122 -1.73 -18.11 -4.80
C MET A 122 -1.10 -18.22 -3.40
N SER A 123 0.22 -18.27 -3.29
CA SER A 123 0.92 -18.65 -2.04
C SER A 123 1.14 -17.53 -1.03
N TYR A 124 0.47 -16.37 -1.14
CA TYR A 124 0.39 -15.41 -0.04
C TYR A 124 -0.66 -15.92 0.98
N TYR A 125 -0.37 -17.02 1.68
CA TYR A 125 -1.19 -17.66 2.73
C TYR A 125 -1.25 -16.78 4.01
N TYR A 126 -2.21 -16.82 4.95
CA TYR A 126 -3.34 -17.69 5.34
C TYR A 126 -4.57 -16.80 5.64
N GLU A 127 -5.79 -17.31 5.46
CA GLU A 127 -6.98 -16.76 6.12
C GLU A 127 -7.16 -17.53 7.44
N ASP A 128 -7.18 -16.80 8.56
CA ASP A 128 -7.87 -17.24 9.79
C ASP A 128 -9.35 -16.88 9.66
#